data_AF-X1CPC1-F1
#
_entry.id   AF-X1CPC1-F1
#
_cell.length_a   1.000
_cell.length_b   1.000
_cell.length_c   1.000
_cell.angle_alpha   90.00
_cell.angle_beta   90.00
_cell.angle_gamma   90.00
#
_symmetry.space_group_name_H-M   'P 1'
#
loop_
_entity.id
_entity.type
_entity.pdbx_description
1 polymer ?
#
loop_
_entity_poly.entity_id
_entity_poly.type
_entity_poly.pdbx_seq_one_letter_code
_entity_poly.pdbx_strand_id
1 'polypeptide(L)'
;QEYIYQFDKYSFKVGNNYVEVDSGEIKGLIDVRDEIEDYKVNKLDKLVQNLKNQVNNLHMSGYDANGNDGIAFFEFESGEYDAGHLVVNQLIQDDYNKVVASSSSDPDETANKEIAEAILRLRNEADTIEGTTFQDFWLTQTGSLGLEIDRADRMESNQEIMIGQLNTRRQEISGLFILRSKCPFSHSIPICAMVCFISNWGNFHFYHLFMLRNPIRGYLHNPSTCC
;
A
#
# COMPACT_ATOMS: atom_id res chain seq x y z
N GLN A 1 -22.47 -15.19 -16.56
CA GLN A 1 -22.05 -14.13 -17.51
C GLN A 1 -20.70 -13.64 -17.02
N GLU A 2 -19.70 -13.57 -17.90
CA GLU A 2 -18.41 -12.99 -17.58
C GLU A 2 -18.58 -11.46 -17.65
N TYR A 3 -18.62 -10.81 -16.49
CA TYR A 3 -18.75 -9.35 -16.41
C TYR A 3 -17.36 -8.74 -16.61
N ILE A 4 -17.22 -8.00 -17.71
CA ILE A 4 -15.99 -7.27 -18.03
C ILE A 4 -16.15 -5.87 -17.46
N TYR A 5 -15.39 -5.56 -16.42
CA TYR A 5 -15.34 -4.21 -15.87
C TYR A 5 -14.62 -3.32 -16.87
N GLN A 6 -15.25 -2.21 -17.22
CA GLN A 6 -14.69 -1.15 -18.06
C GLN A 6 -14.48 0.05 -17.14
N PHE A 7 -13.27 0.24 -16.63
CA PHE A 7 -12.96 1.45 -15.89
C PHE A 7 -12.74 2.61 -16.87
N ASP A 8 -13.21 3.80 -16.48
CA ASP A 8 -12.96 5.02 -17.24
C ASP A 8 -11.45 5.31 -17.28
N LYS A 9 -10.84 5.11 -18.44
CA LYS A 9 -9.43 5.45 -18.67
C LYS A 9 -9.29 6.92 -19.02
N TYR A 10 -8.71 7.69 -18.10
CA TYR A 10 -8.40 9.08 -18.36
C TYR A 10 -7.24 9.19 -19.35
N SER A 11 -7.45 9.97 -20.41
CA SER A 11 -6.40 10.33 -21.35
C SER A 11 -6.09 11.81 -21.20
N PHE A 12 -4.81 12.13 -21.06
CA PHE A 12 -4.36 13.51 -20.93
C PHE A 12 -4.15 14.08 -22.32
N LYS A 13 -4.60 15.32 -22.54
CA LYS A 13 -4.41 16.04 -23.80
C LYS A 13 -3.81 17.41 -23.53
N VAL A 14 -2.85 17.80 -24.37
CA VAL A 14 -2.35 19.17 -24.45
C VAL A 14 -2.66 19.66 -25.87
N GLY A 15 -3.65 20.55 -25.99
CA GLY A 15 -4.25 20.88 -27.29
C GLY A 15 -5.03 19.69 -27.86
N ASN A 16 -4.77 19.34 -29.13
CA ASN A 16 -5.39 18.18 -29.81
C ASN A 16 -4.54 16.90 -29.75
N ASN A 17 -3.40 16.91 -29.06
CA ASN A 17 -2.50 15.78 -28.98
C ASN A 17 -2.67 15.03 -27.65
N TYR A 18 -2.74 13.70 -27.73
CA TYR A 18 -2.68 12.82 -26.57
C TYR A 18 -1.28 12.87 -25.96
N VAL A 19 -1.23 12.89 -24.63
CA VAL A 19 0.01 12.81 -23.86
C VAL A 19 0.07 11.44 -23.21
N GLU A 20 1.16 10.74 -23.51
CA GLU A 20 1.53 9.52 -22.80
C GLU A 20 2.24 9.92 -21.49
N VAL A 21 1.74 9.41 -20.38
CA VAL A 21 2.29 9.70 -19.05
C VAL A 21 3.12 8.49 -18.63
N ASP A 22 4.44 8.60 -18.78
CA ASP A 22 5.35 7.46 -18.56
C ASP A 22 6.11 7.51 -17.24
N SER A 23 5.99 8.59 -16.47
CA SER A 23 6.75 8.75 -15.20
C SER A 23 6.09 9.73 -14.24
N GLY A 24 6.64 9.78 -13.01
CA GLY A 24 6.19 10.66 -11.95
C GLY A 24 4.96 10.15 -11.21
N GLU A 25 4.45 10.99 -10.31
CA GLU A 25 3.31 10.67 -9.44
C GLU A 25 2.05 10.28 -10.22
N ILE A 26 1.77 10.96 -11.34
CA ILE A 26 0.60 10.68 -12.17
C ILE A 26 0.66 9.28 -12.78
N LYS A 27 1.83 8.86 -13.29
CA LYS A 27 2.01 7.49 -13.79
C LYS A 27 1.84 6.46 -12.67
N GLY A 28 2.45 6.71 -11.51
CA GLY A 28 2.29 5.83 -10.34
C GLY A 28 0.83 5.65 -9.93
N LEU A 29 0.04 6.73 -9.93
CA LEU A 29 -1.40 6.66 -9.65
C LEU A 29 -2.19 5.90 -10.72
N ILE A 30 -1.83 6.03 -11.99
CA ILE A 30 -2.46 5.27 -13.09
C ILE A 30 -2.14 3.79 -12.97
N ASP A 31 -0.88 3.43 -12.69
CA ASP A 31 -0.45 2.04 -12.57
C ASP A 31 -1.14 1.35 -11.39
N VAL A 32 -1.18 2.00 -10.22
CA VAL A 32 -1.89 1.48 -9.04
C VAL A 32 -3.38 1.29 -9.34
N ARG A 33 -4.01 2.23 -10.04
CA ARG A 33 -5.42 2.12 -10.42
C ARG A 33 -5.66 0.93 -11.35
N ASP A 34 -4.87 0.80 -12.40
CA ASP A 34 -5.02 -0.25 -13.41
C ASP A 34 -4.71 -1.65 -12.80
N GLU A 35 -3.76 -1.74 -11.86
CA GLU A 35 -3.46 -2.98 -11.10
C GLU A 35 -4.60 -3.33 -10.12
N ILE A 36 -5.20 -2.34 -9.45
CA ILE A 36 -6.38 -2.53 -8.60
C ILE A 36 -7.59 -3.04 -9.40
N GLU A 37 -7.78 -2.53 -10.62
CA GLU A 37 -8.90 -2.88 -11.52
C GLU A 37 -8.92 -4.38 -11.84
N ASP A 38 -7.80 -4.95 -12.30
CA ASP A 38 -7.78 -6.36 -12.71
C ASP A 38 -7.66 -7.31 -11.50
N TYR A 39 -6.86 -6.94 -10.51
CA TYR A 39 -6.51 -7.85 -9.43
C TYR A 39 -7.57 -7.93 -8.33
N LYS A 40 -8.28 -6.83 -8.03
CA LYS A 40 -9.13 -6.75 -6.83
C LYS A 40 -10.61 -6.79 -7.14
N VAL A 41 -11.06 -6.01 -8.12
CA VAL A 41 -12.50 -5.91 -8.40
C VAL A 41 -12.98 -7.19 -9.08
N ASN A 42 -12.40 -7.55 -10.24
CA ASN A 42 -12.80 -8.74 -11.00
C ASN A 42 -12.74 -10.04 -10.19
N LYS A 43 -11.68 -10.22 -9.38
CA LYS A 43 -11.48 -11.45 -8.62
C LYS A 43 -12.35 -11.52 -7.37
N LEU A 44 -12.55 -10.39 -6.67
CA LEU A 44 -13.48 -10.33 -5.55
C LEU A 44 -14.91 -10.55 -6.02
N ASP A 45 -15.28 -9.99 -7.16
CA ASP A 45 -16.60 -10.15 -7.74
C ASP A 45 -16.83 -11.59 -8.19
N LYS A 46 -15.84 -12.23 -8.82
CA LYS A 46 -15.86 -13.67 -9.09
C LYS A 46 -16.03 -14.50 -7.82
N LEU A 47 -15.30 -14.16 -6.74
CA LEU A 47 -15.41 -14.84 -5.45
C LEU A 47 -16.84 -14.73 -4.89
N VAL A 48 -17.37 -13.51 -4.85
CA VAL A 48 -18.69 -13.23 -4.31
C VAL A 48 -19.80 -13.83 -5.15
N GLN A 49 -19.72 -13.77 -6.48
CA GLN A 49 -20.70 -14.40 -7.37
C GLN A 49 -20.73 -15.92 -7.19
N ASN A 50 -19.57 -16.58 -7.11
CA ASN A 50 -19.52 -18.02 -6.87
C ASN A 50 -20.04 -18.38 -5.47
N LEU A 51 -19.66 -17.62 -4.44
CA LEU A 51 -20.15 -17.82 -3.07
C LEU A 51 -21.68 -17.70 -3.02
N LYS A 52 -22.23 -16.62 -3.58
CA LYS A 52 -23.67 -16.39 -3.71
C LYS A 52 -24.35 -17.58 -4.36
N ASN A 53 -23.84 -18.02 -5.52
CA ASN A 53 -24.46 -19.10 -6.28
C ASN A 53 -24.46 -20.42 -5.48
N GLN A 54 -23.32 -20.80 -4.87
CA GLN A 54 -23.22 -22.03 -4.09
C GLN A 54 -24.13 -22.01 -2.87
N VAL A 55 -24.13 -20.91 -2.10
CA VAL A 55 -24.99 -20.77 -0.92
C VAL A 55 -26.47 -20.77 -1.31
N ASN A 56 -26.84 -20.02 -2.35
CA ASN A 56 -28.22 -19.97 -2.82
C ASN A 56 -28.71 -21.33 -3.32
N ASN A 57 -27.88 -22.08 -4.05
CA ASN A 57 -28.24 -23.41 -4.53
C ASN A 57 -28.56 -24.35 -3.36
N LEU A 58 -27.73 -24.36 -2.31
CA LEU A 58 -27.99 -25.16 -1.12
C LEU A 58 -29.22 -24.67 -0.35
N HIS A 59 -29.34 -23.36 -0.15
CA HIS A 59 -30.45 -22.77 0.60
C HIS A 59 -31.80 -23.00 -0.11
N MET A 60 -31.83 -22.93 -1.44
CA MET A 60 -33.03 -23.22 -2.24
C MET A 60 -33.35 -24.72 -2.34
N SER A 61 -32.40 -25.61 -2.05
CA SER A 61 -32.64 -27.07 -2.09
C SER A 61 -33.26 -27.65 -0.82
N GLY A 62 -33.37 -26.86 0.25
CA GLY A 62 -33.94 -27.30 1.52
C GLY A 62 -35.27 -26.63 1.86
N TYR A 63 -35.69 -26.84 3.09
CA TYR A 63 -36.95 -26.33 3.63
C TYR A 63 -36.74 -25.41 4.83
N ASP A 64 -37.62 -24.41 4.93
CA ASP A 64 -37.65 -23.46 6.03
C ASP A 64 -38.23 -24.07 7.32
N ALA A 65 -38.24 -23.31 8.43
CA ALA A 65 -38.75 -23.81 9.71
C ALA A 65 -40.25 -24.19 9.68
N ASN A 66 -40.99 -23.76 8.66
CA ASN A 66 -42.40 -24.04 8.46
C ASN A 66 -42.65 -25.14 7.41
N GLY A 67 -41.60 -25.74 6.84
CA GLY A 67 -41.70 -26.76 5.79
C GLY A 67 -41.94 -26.22 4.38
N ASN A 68 -41.78 -24.90 4.16
CA ASN A 68 -41.86 -24.33 2.81
C ASN A 68 -40.52 -24.45 2.07
N ASP A 69 -40.59 -24.41 0.74
CA ASP A 69 -39.40 -24.40 -0.12
C ASP A 69 -38.48 -23.20 0.18
N GLY A 70 -37.18 -23.46 0.09
CA GLY A 70 -36.16 -22.44 0.26
C GLY A 70 -36.16 -21.36 -0.84
N ILE A 71 -35.88 -20.13 -0.41
CA ILE A 71 -35.67 -18.99 -1.30
C ILE A 71 -34.17 -18.68 -1.44
N ALA A 72 -33.78 -17.80 -2.36
CA ALA A 72 -32.39 -17.37 -2.45
C ALA A 72 -31.97 -16.64 -1.17
N PHE A 73 -30.81 -17.00 -0.60
CA PHE A 73 -30.31 -16.35 0.61
C PHE A 73 -29.73 -14.96 0.30
N PHE A 74 -28.94 -14.89 -0.76
CA PHE A 74 -28.28 -13.69 -1.24
C PHE A 74 -28.86 -13.22 -2.57
N GLU A 75 -28.97 -11.92 -2.74
CA GLU A 75 -29.31 -11.26 -4.00
C GLU A 75 -28.38 -10.09 -4.25
N PHE A 76 -28.39 -9.57 -5.48
CA PHE A 76 -27.73 -8.30 -5.75
C PHE A 76 -28.79 -7.21 -5.80
N GLU A 77 -28.42 -6.01 -5.40
CA GLU A 77 -29.27 -4.84 -5.64
C GLU A 77 -29.54 -4.69 -7.15
N SER A 78 -30.74 -4.21 -7.47
CA SER A 78 -31.22 -4.19 -8.87
C SER A 78 -30.30 -3.39 -9.78
N GLY A 79 -29.72 -4.07 -10.78
CA GLY A 79 -28.86 -3.46 -11.80
C GLY A 79 -27.37 -3.57 -11.51
N GLU A 80 -26.99 -4.06 -10.33
CA GLU A 80 -25.61 -4.25 -9.90
C GLU A 80 -25.27 -5.74 -9.79
N TYR A 81 -24.02 -6.11 -10.07
CA TYR A 81 -23.55 -7.51 -10.04
C TYR A 81 -22.16 -7.66 -9.40
N ASP A 82 -21.70 -6.61 -8.72
CA ASP A 82 -20.41 -6.58 -8.06
C ASP A 82 -20.49 -7.09 -6.61
N ALA A 83 -19.33 -7.30 -6.00
CA ALA A 83 -19.19 -7.70 -4.62
C ALA A 83 -19.68 -6.64 -3.62
N GLY A 84 -19.72 -5.37 -4.01
CA GLY A 84 -20.14 -4.26 -3.17
C GLY A 84 -21.64 -4.22 -2.93
N HIS A 85 -22.44 -4.75 -3.87
CA HIS A 85 -23.90 -4.72 -3.83
C HIS A 85 -24.52 -6.09 -3.51
N LEU A 86 -23.76 -7.01 -2.91
CA LEU A 86 -24.31 -8.27 -2.39
C LEU A 86 -25.12 -7.99 -1.12
N VAL A 87 -26.41 -8.34 -1.14
CA VAL A 87 -27.33 -8.16 -0.02
C VAL A 87 -28.04 -9.48 0.32
N VAL A 88 -28.50 -9.61 1.57
CA VAL A 88 -29.36 -10.73 1.98
C VAL A 88 -30.77 -10.46 1.49
N ASN A 89 -31.46 -11.48 0.99
CA ASN A 89 -32.82 -11.35 0.49
C ASN A 89 -33.75 -10.72 1.54
N GLN A 90 -34.48 -9.68 1.15
CA GLN A 90 -35.31 -8.91 2.09
C GLN A 90 -36.35 -9.78 2.81
N LEU A 91 -36.89 -10.82 2.16
CA LEU A 91 -37.87 -11.71 2.77
C LEU A 91 -37.29 -12.46 3.98
N ILE A 92 -36.00 -12.80 3.95
CA ILE A 92 -35.29 -13.44 5.07
C ILE A 92 -35.00 -12.43 6.18
N GLN A 93 -34.70 -11.17 5.80
CA GLN A 93 -34.50 -10.10 6.78
C GLN A 93 -35.79 -9.77 7.53
N ASP A 94 -36.93 -9.83 6.85
CA ASP A 94 -38.25 -9.56 7.42
C ASP A 94 -38.76 -10.73 8.29
N ASP A 95 -38.41 -11.97 7.93
CA ASP A 95 -38.77 -13.17 8.69
C ASP A 95 -37.64 -14.20 8.71
N TYR A 96 -36.97 -14.31 9.87
CA TYR A 96 -35.87 -15.26 10.08
C TYR A 96 -36.30 -16.73 10.03
N ASN A 97 -37.60 -17.05 10.13
CA ASN A 97 -38.07 -18.43 9.99
C ASN A 97 -37.91 -18.97 8.56
N LYS A 98 -37.63 -18.08 7.59
CA LYS A 98 -37.36 -18.43 6.19
C LYS A 98 -35.91 -18.88 5.94
N VAL A 99 -35.06 -18.87 6.97
CA VAL A 99 -33.71 -19.43 6.87
C VAL A 99 -33.82 -20.95 6.82
N VAL A 100 -33.28 -21.52 5.74
CA VAL A 100 -33.30 -22.95 5.46
C VAL A 100 -32.10 -23.64 6.10
N ALA A 101 -32.38 -24.67 6.89
CA ALA A 101 -31.37 -25.53 7.50
C ALA A 101 -31.61 -27.03 7.27
N SER A 102 -32.87 -27.41 6.98
CA SER A 102 -33.30 -28.81 6.84
C SER A 102 -33.32 -29.25 5.38
N SER A 103 -32.99 -30.52 5.12
CA SER A 103 -33.19 -31.20 3.82
C SER A 103 -34.57 -31.88 3.72
N SER A 104 -35.36 -31.88 4.80
CA SER A 104 -36.67 -32.51 4.91
C SER A 104 -37.76 -31.46 5.13
N SER A 105 -38.90 -31.65 4.47
CA SER A 105 -40.11 -30.83 4.63
C SER A 105 -40.98 -31.26 5.82
N ASP A 106 -40.63 -32.37 6.48
CA ASP A 106 -41.38 -32.89 7.61
C ASP A 106 -41.16 -32.03 8.86
N PRO A 107 -42.21 -31.40 9.43
CA PRO A 107 -42.10 -30.60 10.65
C PRO A 107 -41.61 -31.41 11.85
N ASP A 108 -41.81 -32.74 11.88
CA ASP A 108 -41.35 -33.60 12.97
C ASP A 108 -39.84 -33.89 12.90
N GLU A 109 -39.20 -33.59 11.77
CA GLU A 109 -37.75 -33.62 11.56
C GLU A 109 -37.10 -32.23 11.72
N THR A 110 -37.71 -31.32 12.50
CA THR A 110 -37.23 -29.94 12.73
C THR A 110 -35.79 -29.83 13.27
N ALA A 111 -35.19 -30.94 13.71
CA ALA A 111 -33.80 -30.99 14.17
C ALA A 111 -32.77 -31.27 13.06
N ASN A 112 -33.22 -31.45 11.81
CA ASN A 112 -32.32 -31.69 10.67
C ASN A 112 -31.57 -30.40 10.29
N LYS A 113 -30.23 -30.50 10.21
CA LYS A 113 -29.31 -29.39 9.95
C LYS A 113 -28.41 -29.64 8.74
N GLU A 114 -28.76 -30.62 7.91
CA GLU A 114 -27.91 -31.08 6.82
C GLU A 114 -27.54 -29.96 5.83
N ILE A 115 -28.49 -29.08 5.48
CA ILE A 115 -28.22 -27.95 4.57
C ILE A 115 -27.32 -26.92 5.24
N ALA A 116 -27.55 -26.61 6.52
CA ALA A 116 -26.69 -25.71 7.27
C ALA A 116 -25.26 -26.25 7.40
N GLU A 117 -25.10 -27.57 7.59
CA GLU A 117 -23.80 -28.22 7.58
C GLU A 117 -23.15 -28.22 6.20
N ALA A 118 -23.93 -28.43 5.13
CA ALA A 118 -23.43 -28.34 3.76
C ALA A 118 -22.90 -26.92 3.45
N ILE A 119 -23.63 -25.89 3.84
CA ILE A 119 -23.19 -24.49 3.72
C ILE A 119 -21.91 -24.24 4.53
N LEU A 120 -21.80 -24.80 5.74
CA LEU A 120 -20.58 -24.70 6.54
C LEU A 120 -19.37 -25.36 5.85
N ARG A 121 -19.60 -26.48 5.16
CA ARG A 121 -18.54 -27.23 4.43
C ARG A 121 -18.05 -26.50 3.19
N LEU A 122 -18.89 -25.68 2.53
CA LEU A 122 -18.51 -24.91 1.34
C LEU A 122 -17.18 -24.17 1.52
N ARG A 123 -16.92 -23.62 2.73
CA ARG A 123 -15.66 -22.91 3.03
C ARG A 123 -14.40 -23.69 2.64
N ASN A 124 -14.42 -25.00 2.88
CA ASN A 124 -13.26 -25.90 2.69
C ASN A 124 -13.45 -26.82 1.48
N GLU A 125 -14.55 -26.69 0.74
CA GLU A 125 -14.86 -27.55 -0.38
C GLU A 125 -14.00 -27.18 -1.58
N ALA A 126 -13.29 -28.16 -2.11
CA ALA A 126 -12.44 -28.01 -3.28
C ALA A 126 -13.29 -27.83 -4.54
N ASP A 127 -12.73 -27.13 -5.53
CA ASP A 127 -13.32 -26.93 -6.87
C ASP A 127 -14.51 -25.95 -6.93
N THR A 128 -14.58 -25.01 -5.98
CA THR A 128 -15.61 -23.97 -5.97
C THR A 128 -15.26 -22.77 -6.86
N ILE A 129 -13.96 -22.47 -7.01
CA ILE A 129 -13.45 -21.41 -7.90
C ILE A 129 -12.16 -21.88 -8.55
N GLU A 130 -12.16 -22.09 -9.88
CA GLU A 130 -10.95 -22.40 -10.68
C GLU A 130 -10.10 -23.55 -10.10
N GLY A 131 -10.73 -24.59 -9.53
CA GLY A 131 -10.02 -25.73 -8.92
C GLY A 131 -9.48 -25.49 -7.50
N THR A 132 -9.78 -24.35 -6.88
CA THR A 132 -9.35 -23.98 -5.51
C THR A 132 -10.53 -23.91 -4.54
N THR A 133 -10.25 -23.92 -3.23
CA THR A 133 -11.25 -23.64 -2.20
C THR A 133 -11.51 -22.14 -2.10
N PHE A 134 -12.69 -21.74 -1.60
CA PHE A 134 -12.99 -20.33 -1.31
C PHE A 134 -11.94 -19.68 -0.40
N GLN A 135 -11.48 -20.42 0.62
CA GLN A 135 -10.46 -19.95 1.56
C GLN A 135 -9.11 -19.72 0.87
N ASP A 136 -8.66 -20.66 0.04
CA ASP A 136 -7.36 -20.56 -0.64
C ASP A 136 -7.36 -19.46 -1.69
N PHE A 137 -8.48 -19.28 -2.40
CA PHE A 137 -8.65 -18.19 -3.35
C PHE A 137 -8.50 -16.84 -2.65
N TRP A 138 -9.22 -16.63 -1.54
CA TRP A 138 -9.14 -15.41 -0.74
C TRP A 138 -7.73 -15.16 -0.16
N LEU A 139 -7.09 -16.21 0.38
CA LEU A 139 -5.72 -16.11 0.91
C LEU A 139 -4.71 -15.76 -0.18
N THR A 140 -4.87 -16.32 -1.38
CA THR A 140 -3.99 -16.02 -2.51
C THR A 140 -4.13 -14.55 -2.93
N GLN A 141 -5.36 -14.04 -3.04
CA GLN A 141 -5.58 -12.64 -3.43
C GLN A 141 -5.10 -11.63 -2.39
N THR A 142 -5.30 -11.93 -1.10
CA THR A 142 -4.83 -11.04 -0.02
C THR A 142 -3.32 -11.11 0.15
N GLY A 143 -2.72 -12.29 -0.04
CA GLY A 143 -1.27 -12.48 0.05
C GLY A 143 -0.50 -11.76 -1.05
N SER A 144 -0.96 -11.85 -2.31
CA SER A 144 -0.34 -11.13 -3.42
C SER A 144 -0.45 -9.62 -3.28
N LEU A 145 -1.60 -9.10 -2.85
CA LEU A 145 -1.75 -7.69 -2.53
C LEU A 145 -0.75 -7.25 -1.44
N GLY A 146 -0.58 -8.06 -0.39
CA GLY A 146 0.43 -7.81 0.63
C GLY A 146 1.85 -7.72 0.06
N LEU A 147 2.19 -8.60 -0.90
CA LEU A 147 3.48 -8.58 -1.60
C LEU A 147 3.64 -7.36 -2.52
N GLU A 148 2.59 -6.94 -3.21
CA GLU A 148 2.59 -5.74 -4.06
C GLU A 148 2.84 -4.47 -3.23
N ILE A 149 2.19 -4.36 -2.07
CA ILE A 149 2.41 -3.25 -1.12
C ILE A 149 3.86 -3.24 -0.61
N ASP A 150 4.41 -4.40 -0.20
CA ASP A 150 5.82 -4.49 0.24
C ASP A 150 6.80 -4.12 -0.89
N ARG A 151 6.51 -4.50 -2.13
CA ARG A 151 7.34 -4.11 -3.29
C ARG A 151 7.27 -2.61 -3.56
N ALA A 152 6.09 -2.00 -3.47
CA ALA A 152 5.90 -0.58 -3.67
C ALA A 152 6.67 0.24 -2.61
N ASP A 153 6.57 -0.13 -1.34
CA ASP A 153 7.28 0.50 -0.22
C ASP A 153 8.81 0.41 -0.39
N ARG A 154 9.32 -0.76 -0.77
CA ARG A 154 10.74 -0.93 -1.10
C ARG A 154 11.17 -0.10 -2.30
N MET A 155 10.33 0.03 -3.32
CA MET A 155 10.63 0.82 -4.50
C MET A 155 10.68 2.32 -4.17
N GLU A 156 9.77 2.81 -3.34
CA GLU A 156 9.78 4.18 -2.81
C GLU A 156 11.06 4.45 -2.00
N SER A 157 11.39 3.60 -1.03
CA SER A 157 12.59 3.75 -0.20
C SER A 157 13.88 3.79 -1.05
N ASN A 158 13.97 2.93 -2.06
CA ASN A 158 15.11 2.93 -2.99
C ASN A 158 15.19 4.23 -3.83
N GLN A 159 14.04 4.79 -4.24
CA GLN A 159 14.00 6.07 -4.95
C GLN A 159 14.44 7.23 -4.05
N GLU A 160 14.03 7.24 -2.78
CA GLU A 160 14.45 8.25 -1.81
C GLU A 160 15.98 8.25 -1.61
N ILE A 161 16.57 7.05 -1.46
CA ILE A 161 18.04 6.89 -1.36
C ILE A 161 18.74 7.46 -2.60
N MET A 162 18.23 7.14 -3.80
CA MET A 162 18.82 7.61 -5.06
C MET A 162 18.73 9.13 -5.19
N ILE A 163 17.58 9.73 -4.86
CA ILE A 163 17.40 11.19 -4.85
C ILE A 163 18.34 11.83 -3.83
N GLY A 164 18.50 11.24 -2.64
CA GLY A 164 19.47 11.67 -1.63
C GLY A 164 20.90 11.73 -2.17
N GLN A 165 21.35 10.67 -2.85
CA GLN A 165 22.68 10.63 -3.48
C GLN A 165 22.86 11.71 -4.56
N LEU A 166 21.84 11.91 -5.40
CA LEU A 166 21.87 12.95 -6.44
C LEU A 166 21.93 14.36 -5.83
N ASN A 167 21.18 14.61 -4.76
CA ASN A 167 21.22 15.88 -4.03
C ASN A 167 22.59 16.14 -3.39
N THR A 168 23.20 15.13 -2.77
CA THR A 168 24.56 15.22 -2.23
C THR A 168 25.58 15.55 -3.33
N ARG A 169 25.55 14.86 -4.47
CA ARG A 169 26.43 15.16 -5.62
C ARG A 169 26.21 16.59 -6.14
N ARG A 170 24.96 17.05 -6.20
CA ARG A 170 24.65 18.43 -6.60
C ARG A 170 25.25 19.46 -5.63
N GLN A 171 25.18 19.19 -4.32
CA GLN A 171 25.78 20.05 -3.29
C GLN A 171 27.31 20.06 -3.38
N GLU A 172 27.95 18.91 -3.61
CA GLU A 172 29.42 18.82 -3.81
C GLU A 172 29.88 19.64 -5.02
N ILE A 173 29.20 19.50 -6.17
CA ILE A 173 29.52 20.26 -7.40
C ILE A 173 29.26 21.76 -7.17
N SER A 174 28.17 22.13 -6.50
CA SER A 174 27.82 23.52 -6.22
C SER A 174 28.79 24.17 -5.23
N GLY A 175 29.22 23.43 -4.19
CA GLY A 175 30.23 23.88 -3.24
C GLY A 175 31.58 24.13 -3.92
N LEU A 176 31.97 23.24 -4.85
CA LEU A 176 33.17 23.42 -5.66
C LEU A 176 33.07 24.64 -6.59
N PHE A 177 31.88 24.90 -7.15
CA PHE A 177 31.63 26.05 -8.02
C PHE A 177 31.65 27.38 -7.24
N ILE A 178 31.09 27.43 -6.04
CA ILE A 178 31.13 28.62 -5.17
C ILE A 178 32.58 28.90 -4.74
N LEU A 179 33.33 27.90 -4.30
CA LEU A 179 34.75 28.03 -3.96
C LEU A 179 35.58 28.50 -5.17
N ARG A 180 35.31 27.96 -6.37
CA ARG A 180 35.99 28.34 -7.60
C ARG A 180 35.63 29.75 -8.08
N SER A 181 34.39 30.21 -7.86
CA SER A 181 33.97 31.57 -8.19
C SER A 181 34.50 32.63 -7.23
N LYS A 182 34.81 32.27 -5.98
CA LYS A 182 35.41 33.15 -4.97
C LYS A 182 36.93 33.26 -5.04
N CYS A 183 37.60 32.43 -5.84
CA CYS A 183 39.02 32.55 -6.17
C CYS A 183 39.19 33.03 -7.62
N PRO A 184 39.19 34.35 -7.89
CA PRO A 184 39.70 34.84 -9.16
C PRO A 184 41.22 34.56 -9.14
N PHE A 185 41.73 34.01 -10.25
CA PHE A 185 43.16 33.76 -10.46
C PHE A 185 44.05 34.91 -9.94
N SER A 186 44.90 34.63 -8.95
CA SER A 186 46.20 35.30 -8.85
C SER A 186 47.22 34.39 -8.15
N HIS A 187 48.20 33.93 -8.93
CA HIS A 187 49.56 33.57 -8.54
C HIS A 187 49.91 33.83 -7.07
N SER A 188 49.93 32.81 -6.20
CA SER A 188 50.74 32.75 -4.96
C SER A 188 50.49 31.43 -4.22
N ILE A 189 50.88 30.30 -4.82
CA ILE A 189 50.83 28.99 -4.15
C ILE A 189 51.83 28.82 -2.97
N PRO A 190 52.91 29.60 -2.74
CA PRO A 190 53.83 29.26 -1.65
C PRO A 190 53.46 29.80 -0.25
N ILE A 191 52.52 30.73 -0.10
CA ILE A 191 52.27 31.38 1.22
C ILE A 191 51.37 30.52 2.13
N CYS A 192 50.37 29.82 1.58
CA CYS A 192 49.47 28.98 2.39
C CYS A 192 50.15 27.72 2.96
N ALA A 193 51.12 27.14 2.26
CA ALA A 193 51.87 25.99 2.75
C ALA A 193 52.80 26.33 3.93
N MET A 194 53.29 27.57 3.98
CA MET A 194 54.23 28.03 5.02
C MET A 194 53.53 28.30 6.36
N VAL A 195 52.26 28.75 6.34
CA VAL A 195 51.48 29.01 7.56
C VAL A 195 51.03 27.71 8.24
N CYS A 196 50.70 26.66 7.49
CA CYS A 196 50.36 25.34 8.05
C CYS A 196 51.56 24.58 8.63
N PHE A 197 52.77 24.81 8.10
CA PHE A 197 53.98 24.14 8.61
C PHE A 197 54.47 24.75 9.94
N ILE A 198 54.29 26.06 10.15
CA ILE A 198 54.69 26.75 11.38
C ILE A 198 53.73 26.44 12.56
N SER A 199 52.44 26.19 12.30
CA SER A 199 51.48 25.85 13.35
C SER A 199 51.63 24.46 13.96
N ASN A 200 52.35 23.54 13.31
CA ASN A 200 52.45 22.13 13.73
C ASN A 200 53.76 21.78 14.47
N TRP A 201 54.67 22.73 14.66
CA TRP A 201 55.96 22.52 15.35
C TRP A 201 56.08 23.21 16.73
N GLY A 202 55.10 24.01 17.14
CA GLY A 202 55.18 24.82 18.37
C GLY A 202 54.64 24.19 19.66
N ASN A 203 54.14 22.95 19.64
CA ASN A 203 53.38 22.35 20.76
C ASN A 203 54.11 21.27 21.57
N PHE A 204 55.43 21.14 21.43
CA PHE A 204 56.24 20.28 22.30
C PHE A 204 57.21 21.13 23.14
N HIS A 205 57.02 21.07 24.46
CA HIS A 205 57.83 21.66 25.54
C HIS A 205 57.55 23.13 25.91
N PHE A 206 57.45 23.33 27.23
CA PHE A 206 57.13 24.55 27.98
C PHE A 206 55.62 24.79 28.15
N TYR A 207 55.07 24.38 29.29
CA TYR A 207 54.35 25.23 30.24
C TYR A 207 53.89 24.36 31.44
N HIS A 208 54.85 23.69 32.10
CA HIS A 208 54.65 23.05 33.41
C HIS A 208 54.92 24.03 34.58
N LEU A 209 54.89 25.35 34.33
CA LEU A 209 55.38 26.37 35.26
C LEU A 209 54.59 27.68 35.23
N PHE A 210 53.24 27.63 35.22
CA PHE A 210 52.42 28.86 35.36
C PHE A 210 51.08 28.65 36.09
N MET A 211 51.03 27.70 37.05
CA MET A 211 49.83 27.43 37.87
C MET A 211 49.92 27.90 39.34
N LEU A 212 50.83 28.82 39.70
CA LEU A 212 51.04 29.22 41.10
C LEU A 212 51.09 30.74 41.39
N ARG A 213 50.46 31.60 40.59
CA ARG A 213 50.33 33.01 41.00
C ARG A 213 49.07 33.71 40.47
N ASN A 214 48.10 33.81 41.39
CA ASN A 214 46.97 34.74 41.44
C ASN A 214 45.72 34.47 40.58
N PRO A 215 44.59 34.11 41.23
CA PRO A 215 43.25 34.31 40.70
C PRO A 215 42.78 35.76 40.96
N ILE A 216 41.79 36.24 40.19
CA ILE A 216 40.89 37.41 40.40
C ILE A 216 40.88 38.42 39.24
N ARG A 217 39.67 38.61 38.66
CA ARG A 217 39.12 39.72 37.84
C ARG A 217 39.80 40.00 36.49
N GLY A 218 39.10 40.23 35.38
CA GLY A 218 37.68 40.48 35.10
C GLY A 218 37.57 41.38 33.85
N TYR A 219 36.40 41.36 33.20
CA TYR A 219 35.92 42.25 32.12
C TYR A 219 36.42 41.93 30.70
N LEU A 220 35.57 41.30 29.86
CA LEU A 220 34.51 41.87 29.00
C LEU A 220 35.05 42.45 27.67
N HIS A 221 34.99 41.66 26.60
CA HIS A 221 34.12 41.95 25.44
C HIS A 221 34.22 40.83 24.38
N ASN A 222 33.09 40.18 24.12
CA ASN A 222 32.69 39.64 22.82
C ASN A 222 31.55 40.57 22.32
N PRO A 223 31.03 40.53 21.08
CA PRO A 223 31.42 39.76 19.89
C PRO A 223 31.44 40.60 18.58
N SER A 224 31.64 39.90 17.46
CA SER A 224 31.30 40.28 16.07
C SER A 224 32.21 41.33 15.43
N THR A 225 32.70 41.20 14.20
CA THR A 225 32.04 40.75 12.97
C THR A 225 33.07 40.30 11.93
N CYS A 226 32.63 39.37 11.08
CA CYS A 226 33.24 38.98 9.82
C CYS A 226 33.68 40.16 8.93
N CYS A 227 34.81 39.99 8.25
CA CYS A 227 35.04 40.28 6.83
C CYS A 227 36.12 39.31 6.34
#